data_AF-A0A7C2D5F9-F1
#
_entry.id   AF-A0A7C2D5F9-F1
#
_cell.length_a   1.000
_cell.length_b   1.000
_cell.length_c   1.000
_cell.angle_alpha   90.00
_cell.angle_beta   90.00
_cell.angle_gamma   90.00
#
_symmetry.space_group_name_H-M   'P 1'
#
loop_
_entity.id
_entity.type
_entity.pdbx_description
1 polymer ?
#
loop_
_entity_poly.entity_id
_entity_poly.type
_entity_poly.pdbx_seq_one_letter_code
_entity_poly.pdbx_strand_id
1 'polypeptide(L)'
;MDDIDVLHLIDRLEEMVGEARRLPVGGSVVLARQRLLDLVDRLRVALPAEVYQASEIIQQRDEMLAQAREEAARILARAHEELERRLSETEVVKAAEERAQELLRDAQQRADALMREAEAQARARLDEAQALARQQMEEADAYALHALRRLEESLEQLLSQVKRGIQALEQRHDWRS
;
A
#
# COMPACT_ATOMS: atom_id res chain seq x y z
N MET A 1 -17.68 23.04 -64.91
CA MET A 1 -18.83 23.96 -64.92
C MET A 1 -18.35 25.09 -64.04
N ASP A 2 -18.02 26.23 -64.65
CA ASP A 2 -17.33 27.32 -63.94
C ASP A 2 -18.12 27.70 -62.69
N ASP A 3 -17.47 27.68 -61.52
CA ASP A 3 -18.04 28.22 -60.29
C ASP A 3 -18.34 29.69 -60.54
N ILE A 4 -19.62 30.03 -60.64
CA ILE A 4 -20.06 31.41 -60.78
C ILE A 4 -19.94 32.03 -59.39
N ASP A 5 -18.76 32.57 -59.09
CA ASP A 5 -18.51 33.24 -57.82
C ASP A 5 -19.41 34.46 -57.69
N VAL A 6 -20.16 34.52 -56.59
CA VAL A 6 -20.98 35.68 -56.22
C VAL A 6 -20.14 36.95 -56.18
N LEU A 7 -18.88 36.88 -55.75
CA LEU A 7 -17.95 38.03 -55.83
C LEU A 7 -17.75 38.47 -57.26
N HIS A 8 -17.54 37.54 -58.19
CA HIS A 8 -17.36 37.87 -59.60
C HIS A 8 -18.65 38.48 -60.22
N LEU A 9 -19.83 38.08 -59.77
CA LEU A 9 -21.09 38.70 -60.18
C LEU A 9 -21.28 40.10 -59.58
N ILE A 10 -20.79 40.34 -58.36
CA ILE A 10 -20.77 41.66 -57.72
C ILE A 10 -19.78 42.58 -58.43
N ASP A 11 -18.57 42.13 -58.73
CA ASP A 11 -17.56 42.88 -59.49
C ASP A 11 -18.11 43.31 -60.85
N ARG A 12 -18.88 42.43 -61.50
CA ARG A 12 -19.54 42.70 -62.79
C ARG A 12 -20.71 43.68 -62.67
N LEU A 13 -21.38 43.72 -61.52
CA LEU A 13 -22.39 44.73 -61.21
C LEU A 13 -21.71 46.10 -61.00
N GLU A 14 -20.59 46.14 -60.27
CA GLU A 14 -19.80 47.35 -60.07
C GLU A 14 -19.26 47.90 -61.40
N GLU A 15 -18.72 47.03 -62.26
CA GLU A 15 -18.24 47.40 -63.59
C GLU A 15 -19.40 47.95 -64.46
N MET A 16 -20.55 47.27 -64.47
CA MET A 16 -21.74 47.75 -65.18
C MET A 16 -22.19 49.13 -64.70
N VAL A 17 -22.16 49.40 -63.39
CA VAL A 17 -22.51 50.70 -62.81
C VAL A 17 -21.42 51.75 -63.11
N GLY A 18 -20.15 51.35 -63.14
CA GLY A 18 -19.00 52.20 -63.47
C GLY A 18 -19.01 52.69 -64.92
N GLU A 19 -19.39 51.81 -65.85
CA GLU A 19 -19.50 52.10 -67.30
C GLU A 19 -20.83 52.75 -67.70
N ALA A 20 -21.78 52.85 -66.78
CA ALA A 20 -23.12 53.35 -67.04
C ALA A 20 -23.11 54.82 -67.51
N ARG A 21 -23.98 55.14 -68.46
CA ARG A 21 -24.07 56.51 -69.01
C ARG A 21 -24.63 57.46 -67.95
N ARG A 22 -23.82 58.40 -67.49
CA ARG A 22 -24.24 59.42 -66.50
C ARG A 22 -25.13 60.47 -67.13
N LEU A 23 -26.19 60.86 -66.43
CA LEU A 23 -27.05 61.97 -66.83
C LEU A 23 -26.51 63.31 -66.29
N PRO A 24 -26.61 64.40 -67.07
CA PRO A 24 -26.02 65.70 -66.72
C PRO A 24 -26.67 66.40 -65.51
N VAL A 25 -27.84 65.94 -65.05
CA VAL A 25 -28.53 66.48 -63.88
C VAL A 25 -28.96 65.32 -62.96
N GLY A 26 -28.62 65.40 -61.67
CA GLY A 26 -29.15 64.50 -60.65
C GLY A 26 -28.38 63.20 -60.37
N GLY A 27 -27.09 63.09 -60.73
CA GLY A 27 -26.21 61.97 -60.34
C GLY A 27 -26.64 60.58 -60.81
N SER A 28 -27.66 60.52 -61.66
CA SER A 28 -28.30 59.28 -62.08
C SER A 28 -27.55 58.64 -63.25
N VAL A 29 -27.57 57.30 -63.30
CA VAL A 29 -26.92 56.51 -64.34
C VAL A 29 -27.96 55.72 -65.13
N VAL A 30 -27.76 55.62 -66.44
CA VAL A 30 -28.60 54.82 -67.34
C VAL A 30 -27.92 53.48 -67.60
N LEU A 31 -28.60 52.41 -67.19
CA LEU A 31 -28.15 51.03 -67.35
C LEU A 31 -29.04 50.27 -68.34
N ALA A 32 -28.44 49.33 -69.06
CA ALA A 32 -29.18 48.40 -69.90
C ALA A 32 -29.99 47.45 -69.02
N ARG A 33 -31.31 47.67 -68.96
CA ARG A 33 -32.25 46.88 -68.15
C ARG A 33 -32.07 45.37 -68.31
N GLN A 34 -31.87 44.90 -69.54
CA GLN A 34 -31.72 43.47 -69.82
C GLN A 34 -30.47 42.87 -69.16
N ARG A 35 -29.31 43.53 -69.28
CA ARG A 35 -28.04 43.08 -68.68
C ARG A 35 -28.11 43.07 -67.15
N LEU A 36 -28.81 44.04 -66.56
CA LEU A 36 -29.02 44.10 -65.11
C LEU A 36 -29.90 42.96 -64.62
N LEU A 37 -31.00 42.68 -65.34
CA LEU A 37 -31.88 41.55 -65.00
C LEU A 37 -31.18 40.21 -65.15
N ASP A 38 -30.39 40.02 -66.22
CA ASP A 38 -29.60 38.80 -66.42
C ASP A 38 -28.59 38.58 -65.28
N LEU A 39 -27.98 39.66 -64.77
CA LEU A 39 -27.04 39.60 -63.66
C LEU A 39 -27.75 39.30 -62.32
N VAL A 40 -28.93 39.90 -62.10
CA VAL A 40 -29.79 39.60 -60.95
C VAL A 40 -30.26 38.15 -60.97
N ASP A 41 -30.64 37.62 -62.13
CA ASP A 41 -31.05 36.22 -62.26
C ASP A 41 -29.90 35.26 -61.97
N ARG A 42 -28.67 35.59 -62.41
CA ARG A 42 -27.47 34.82 -62.05
C ARG A 42 -27.15 34.90 -60.56
N LEU A 43 -27.25 36.08 -59.95
CA LEU A 43 -27.10 36.26 -58.50
C LEU A 43 -28.15 35.45 -57.72
N ARG A 44 -29.40 35.40 -58.21
CA ARG A 44 -30.48 34.61 -57.59
C ARG A 44 -30.25 33.10 -57.66
N VAL A 45 -29.50 32.62 -58.64
CA VAL A 45 -29.16 31.20 -58.77
C VAL A 45 -27.94 30.84 -57.93
N ALA A 46 -26.91 31.69 -57.92
CA ALA A 46 -25.69 31.48 -57.16
C ALA A 46 -25.95 31.65 -55.66
N LEU A 47 -26.28 32.88 -55.18
CA LEU A 47 -26.33 33.24 -53.75
C LEU A 47 -26.96 32.22 -52.80
N PRO A 48 -28.12 31.59 -53.12
CA PRO A 48 -28.70 30.60 -52.23
C PRO A 48 -27.75 29.43 -51.98
N ALA A 49 -27.05 28.94 -53.01
CA ALA A 49 -26.16 27.79 -52.93
C ALA A 49 -24.99 28.04 -51.97
N GLU A 50 -24.31 29.19 -52.07
CA GLU A 50 -23.19 29.48 -51.16
C GLU A 50 -23.67 29.73 -49.72
N VAL A 51 -24.85 30.32 -49.53
CA VAL A 51 -25.45 30.50 -48.19
C VAL A 51 -25.82 29.15 -47.56
N TYR A 52 -26.39 28.21 -48.33
CA TYR A 52 -26.66 26.85 -47.86
C TYR A 52 -25.37 26.12 -47.47
N GLN A 53 -24.34 26.23 -48.29
CA GLN A 53 -23.06 25.57 -48.04
C GLN A 53 -22.35 26.15 -46.81
N ALA A 54 -22.37 27.47 -46.62
CA ALA A 54 -21.86 28.11 -45.41
C ALA A 54 -22.63 27.66 -44.14
N SER A 55 -23.96 27.54 -44.24
CA SER A 55 -24.79 27.05 -43.14
C SER A 55 -24.48 25.60 -42.79
N GLU A 56 -24.28 24.72 -43.77
CA GLU A 56 -23.86 23.32 -43.54
C GLU A 56 -22.51 23.25 -42.83
N ILE A 57 -21.52 24.03 -43.27
CA ILE A 57 -20.19 24.07 -42.63
C ILE A 57 -20.29 24.52 -41.17
N ILE A 58 -21.10 25.54 -40.88
CA ILE A 58 -21.32 26.00 -39.50
C ILE A 58 -21.97 24.90 -38.66
N GLN A 59 -22.97 24.22 -39.20
CA GLN A 59 -23.64 23.12 -38.51
C GLN A 59 -22.70 21.95 -38.23
N GLN A 60 -21.91 21.53 -39.21
CA GLN A 60 -20.88 20.49 -39.04
C GLN A 60 -19.83 20.89 -38.00
N ARG A 61 -19.41 22.16 -37.99
CA ARG A 61 -18.48 22.69 -36.97
C ARG A 61 -19.07 22.60 -35.57
N ASP A 62 -20.34 22.98 -35.40
CA ASP A 62 -21.02 22.96 -34.12
C ASP A 62 -21.23 21.52 -33.61
N GLU A 63 -21.59 20.59 -34.50
CA GLU A 63 -21.67 19.16 -34.20
C GLU A 63 -20.32 18.58 -33.77
N MET A 64 -19.25 18.89 -34.52
CA MET A 64 -17.89 18.47 -34.18
C MET A 64 -17.44 19.03 -32.82
N LEU A 65 -17.73 20.31 -32.55
CA LEU A 65 -17.41 20.93 -31.25
C LEU A 65 -18.21 20.30 -30.10
N ALA A 66 -19.48 19.95 -30.34
CA ALA A 66 -20.30 19.27 -29.35
C ALA A 66 -19.73 17.88 -29.03
N GLN A 67 -19.39 17.09 -30.06
CA GLN A 67 -18.78 15.78 -29.91
C GLN A 67 -17.43 15.86 -29.16
N ALA A 68 -16.56 16.80 -29.55
CA ALA A 68 -15.27 17.00 -28.90
C ALA A 68 -15.43 17.38 -27.41
N ARG A 69 -16.42 18.21 -27.07
CA ARG A 69 -16.73 18.57 -25.68
C ARG A 69 -17.24 17.37 -24.88
N GLU A 70 -18.12 16.56 -25.46
CA GLU A 70 -18.63 15.36 -24.82
C GLU A 70 -17.52 14.32 -24.60
N GLU A 71 -16.64 14.15 -25.58
CA GLU A 71 -15.48 13.25 -25.47
C GLU A 71 -14.48 13.74 -24.42
N ALA A 72 -14.16 15.04 -24.41
CA ALA A 72 -13.34 15.63 -23.36
C ALA A 72 -13.94 15.43 -21.96
N ALA A 73 -15.26 15.62 -21.81
CA ALA A 73 -15.96 15.37 -20.55
C ALA A 73 -15.88 13.89 -20.14
N ARG A 74 -16.04 12.96 -21.09
CA ARG A 74 -15.89 11.52 -20.84
C ARG A 74 -14.48 11.14 -20.43
N ILE A 75 -13.46 11.70 -21.07
CA ILE A 75 -12.06 11.44 -20.73
C ILE A 75 -11.76 11.94 -19.30
N LEU A 76 -12.20 13.15 -18.97
CA LEU A 76 -12.01 13.72 -17.63
C LEU A 76 -12.73 12.90 -16.55
N ALA A 77 -13.97 12.48 -16.80
CA ALA A 77 -14.71 11.64 -15.86
C ALA A 77 -13.98 10.31 -15.59
N ARG A 78 -13.50 9.62 -16.64
CA ARG A 78 -12.73 8.39 -16.50
C ARG A 78 -11.41 8.59 -15.78
N ALA A 79 -10.72 9.70 -16.06
CA ALA A 79 -9.46 10.03 -15.40
C ALA A 79 -9.65 10.27 -13.89
N HIS A 80 -10.73 10.95 -13.49
CA HIS A 80 -11.06 11.13 -12.08
C HIS A 80 -11.43 9.81 -11.40
N GLU A 81 -12.24 8.97 -12.02
CA GLU A 81 -12.61 7.65 -11.47
C GLU A 81 -11.37 6.76 -11.27
N GLU A 82 -10.48 6.73 -12.25
CA GLU A 82 -9.22 5.97 -12.16
C GLU A 82 -8.29 6.53 -11.08
N LEU A 83 -8.23 7.86 -10.92
CA LEU A 83 -7.45 8.50 -9.86
C LEU A 83 -7.99 8.13 -8.48
N GLU A 84 -9.31 8.23 -8.28
CA GLU A 84 -9.96 7.86 -7.01
C GLU A 84 -9.73 6.38 -6.68
N ARG A 85 -9.85 5.50 -7.68
CA ARG A 85 -9.56 4.07 -7.52
C ARG A 85 -8.12 3.83 -7.08
N ARG A 86 -7.14 4.45 -7.74
CA ARG A 86 -5.71 4.31 -7.39
C ARG A 86 -5.38 4.87 -6.01
N LEU A 87 -5.97 6.00 -5.63
CA LEU A 87 -5.80 6.57 -4.30
C LEU A 87 -6.36 5.61 -3.24
N SER A 88 -7.56 5.07 -3.46
CA SER A 88 -8.16 4.06 -2.59
C SER A 88 -7.28 2.81 -2.46
N GLU A 89 -6.79 2.26 -3.58
CA GLU A 89 -5.85 1.14 -3.58
C GLU A 89 -4.57 1.46 -2.79
N THR A 90 -4.02 2.66 -2.94
CA THR A 90 -2.82 3.10 -2.24
C THR A 90 -3.05 3.23 -0.73
N GLU A 91 -4.17 3.83 -0.32
CA GLU A 91 -4.54 3.96 1.10
C GLU A 91 -4.76 2.59 1.75
N VAL A 92 -5.39 1.64 1.04
CA VAL A 92 -5.55 0.25 1.50
C VAL A 92 -4.20 -0.42 1.67
N VAL A 93 -3.28 -0.28 0.71
CA VAL A 93 -1.92 -0.85 0.81
C VAL A 93 -1.17 -0.25 1.99
N LYS A 94 -1.20 1.08 2.15
CA LYS A 94 -0.53 1.77 3.25
C LYS A 94 -1.08 1.34 4.61
N ALA A 95 -2.40 1.25 4.76
CA ALA A 95 -3.03 0.78 5.98
C ALA A 95 -2.66 -0.69 6.28
N ALA A 96 -2.58 -1.53 5.25
CA ALA A 96 -2.13 -2.92 5.40
C ALA A 96 -0.66 -3.02 5.84
N GLU A 97 0.22 -2.18 5.29
CA GLU A 97 1.64 -2.10 5.67
C GLU A 97 1.80 -1.63 7.12
N GLU A 98 1.09 -0.57 7.53
CA GLU A 98 1.09 -0.08 8.90
C GLU A 98 0.62 -1.17 9.87
N ARG A 99 -0.46 -1.87 9.53
CA ARG A 99 -0.99 -2.97 10.35
C ARG A 99 -0.02 -4.15 10.43
N ALA A 100 0.67 -4.48 9.34
CA ALA A 100 1.69 -5.52 9.32
C ALA A 100 2.89 -5.14 10.22
N GLN A 101 3.33 -3.88 10.17
CA GLN A 101 4.40 -3.39 11.04
C GLN A 101 4.01 -3.43 12.52
N GLU A 102 2.78 -3.06 12.87
CA GLU A 102 2.26 -3.20 14.24
C GLU A 102 2.27 -4.65 14.70
N LEU A 103 1.78 -5.58 13.86
CA LEU A 103 1.76 -7.00 14.17
C LEU A 103 3.16 -7.56 14.40
N LEU A 104 4.13 -7.17 13.56
CA LEU A 104 5.53 -7.58 13.72
C LEU A 104 6.13 -7.05 15.02
N ARG A 105 5.84 -5.79 15.39
CA ARG A 105 6.30 -5.21 16.66
C ARG A 105 5.71 -5.94 17.86
N ASP A 106 4.41 -6.21 17.85
CA ASP A 106 3.75 -6.95 18.92
C ASP A 106 4.27 -8.39 19.02
N ALA A 107 4.43 -9.08 17.89
CA ALA A 107 5.01 -10.42 17.84
C ALA A 107 6.44 -10.45 18.42
N GLN A 108 7.28 -9.47 18.06
CA GLN A 108 8.63 -9.35 18.60
C GLN A 108 8.63 -9.11 20.10
N GLN A 109 7.79 -8.19 20.59
CA GLN A 109 7.67 -7.90 22.02
C GLN A 109 7.21 -9.13 22.82
N ARG A 110 6.25 -9.89 22.29
CA ARG A 110 5.77 -11.13 22.91
C ARG A 110 6.86 -12.20 22.91
N ALA A 111 7.60 -12.34 21.82
CA ALA A 111 8.72 -13.27 21.74
C ALA A 111 9.81 -12.93 22.77
N ASP A 112 10.19 -11.66 22.89
CA ASP A 112 11.18 -11.20 23.86
C ASP A 112 10.69 -11.37 25.31
N ALA A 113 9.39 -11.16 25.57
CA ALA A 113 8.80 -11.42 26.88
C ALA A 113 8.84 -12.91 27.23
N LEU A 114 8.43 -13.78 26.30
CA LEU A 114 8.45 -15.23 26.48
C LEU A 114 9.86 -15.76 26.72
N MET A 115 10.84 -15.26 25.95
CA MET A 115 12.25 -15.63 26.12
C MET A 115 12.77 -15.24 27.51
N ARG A 116 12.50 -14.02 27.96
CA ARG A 116 12.90 -13.57 29.30
C ARG A 116 12.24 -14.38 30.41
N GLU A 117 10.96 -14.72 30.25
CA GLU A 117 10.26 -15.58 31.20
C GLU A 117 10.86 -16.98 31.24
N ALA A 118 11.13 -17.58 30.08
CA ALA A 118 11.74 -18.90 29.99
C ALA A 118 13.14 -18.93 30.61
N GLU A 119 13.95 -17.90 30.37
CA GLU A 119 15.27 -17.75 31.00
C GLU A 119 15.17 -17.61 32.52
N ALA A 120 14.21 -16.82 33.02
CA ALA A 120 13.99 -16.66 34.46
C ALA A 120 13.55 -17.99 35.10
N GLN A 121 12.63 -18.72 34.48
CA GLN A 121 12.18 -20.03 34.95
C GLN A 121 13.33 -21.06 34.93
N ALA A 122 14.15 -21.08 33.87
CA ALA A 122 15.30 -21.97 33.77
C ALA A 122 16.31 -21.69 34.88
N ARG A 123 16.62 -20.41 35.15
CA ARG A 123 17.50 -20.02 36.26
C ARG A 123 16.94 -20.45 37.61
N ALA A 124 15.66 -20.16 37.88
CA ALA A 124 15.02 -20.56 39.12
C ALA A 124 15.07 -22.08 39.36
N ARG A 125 14.83 -22.89 38.33
CA ARG A 125 14.94 -24.35 38.43
C ARG A 125 16.37 -24.83 38.66
N LEU A 126 17.36 -24.18 38.05
CA LEU A 126 18.76 -24.50 38.29
C LEU A 126 19.16 -24.18 39.73
N ASP A 127 18.76 -23.02 40.25
CA ASP A 127 19.04 -22.62 41.63
C ASP A 127 18.36 -23.57 42.63
N GLU A 128 17.10 -23.95 42.39
CA GLU A 128 16.37 -24.93 43.20
C GLU A 128 17.04 -26.31 43.16
N ALA A 129 17.40 -26.81 41.97
CA ALA A 129 18.09 -28.08 41.81
C ALA A 129 19.45 -28.10 42.53
N GLN A 130 20.20 -27.00 42.48
CA GLN A 130 21.46 -26.85 43.20
C GLN A 130 21.27 -26.83 44.71
N ALA A 131 20.24 -26.15 45.22
CA ALA A 131 19.92 -26.13 46.64
C ALA A 131 19.53 -27.53 47.15
N LEU A 132 18.66 -28.24 46.40
CA LEU A 132 18.27 -29.61 46.70
C LEU A 132 19.45 -30.58 46.67
N ALA A 133 20.36 -30.42 45.71
CA ALA A 133 21.57 -31.24 45.62
C ALA A 133 22.48 -31.02 46.85
N ARG A 134 22.69 -29.76 47.26
CA ARG A 134 23.48 -29.44 48.46
C ARG A 134 22.86 -30.04 49.72
N GLN A 135 21.56 -29.87 49.89
CA GLN A 135 20.85 -30.45 51.03
C GLN A 135 21.00 -31.98 51.08
N GLN A 136 20.82 -32.66 49.95
CA GLN A 136 20.99 -34.12 49.89
C GLN A 136 22.43 -34.55 50.20
N MET A 137 23.43 -33.79 49.77
CA MET A 137 24.83 -34.07 50.11
C MET A 137 25.08 -33.93 51.62
N GLU A 138 24.57 -32.86 52.25
CA GLU A 138 24.69 -32.64 53.69
C GLU A 138 23.99 -33.75 54.50
N GLU A 139 22.79 -34.16 54.07
CA GLU A 139 22.05 -35.28 54.69
C GLU A 139 22.79 -36.61 54.53
N ALA A 140 23.36 -36.88 53.36
CA ALA A 140 24.14 -38.09 53.10
C ALA A 140 25.42 -38.13 53.95
N ASP A 141 26.13 -37.00 54.07
CA ASP A 141 27.32 -36.88 54.91
C ASP A 141 26.98 -37.10 56.39
N ALA A 142 25.88 -36.51 56.87
CA ALA A 142 25.40 -36.70 58.23
C ALA A 142 25.03 -38.17 58.50
N TYR A 143 24.37 -38.84 57.54
CA TYR A 143 24.04 -40.25 57.63
C TYR A 143 25.30 -41.13 57.67
N ALA A 144 26.28 -40.86 56.79
CA ALA A 144 27.54 -41.58 56.76
C ALA A 144 28.30 -41.44 58.09
N LEU A 145 28.37 -40.22 58.65
CA LEU A 145 28.99 -39.98 59.95
C LEU A 145 28.29 -40.75 61.07
N HIS A 146 26.95 -40.76 61.07
CA HIS A 146 26.18 -41.50 62.07
C HIS A 146 26.40 -43.02 61.97
N ALA A 147 26.48 -43.56 60.75
CA ALA A 147 26.80 -44.97 60.51
C ALA A 147 28.21 -45.32 61.00
N LEU A 148 29.20 -44.47 60.74
CA LEU A 148 30.58 -44.65 61.21
C LEU A 148 30.68 -44.62 62.74
N ARG A 149 30.00 -43.68 63.41
CA ARG A 149 29.97 -43.62 64.89
C ARG A 149 29.35 -44.88 65.51
N ARG A 150 28.25 -45.39 64.93
CA ARG A 150 27.65 -46.64 65.40
C ARG A 150 28.60 -47.83 65.25
N LEU A 151 29.37 -47.87 64.17
CA LEU A 151 30.39 -48.89 63.97
C LEU A 151 31.51 -48.77 65.00
N GLU A 152 32.00 -47.56 65.26
CA GLU A 152 32.99 -47.27 66.30
C GLU A 152 32.52 -47.77 67.67
N GLU A 153 31.32 -47.38 68.11
CA GLU A 153 30.73 -47.83 69.38
C GLU A 153 30.65 -49.37 69.47
N SER A 154 30.28 -50.02 68.37
CA SER A 154 30.19 -51.48 68.30
C SER A 154 31.57 -52.15 68.45
N LEU A 155 32.60 -51.58 67.81
CA LEU A 155 33.97 -52.08 67.89
C LEU A 155 34.55 -51.86 69.30
N GLU A 156 34.29 -50.74 69.94
CA GLU A 156 34.70 -50.49 71.33
C GLU A 156 34.06 -51.49 72.30
N GLN A 157 32.76 -51.77 72.13
CA GLN A 157 32.07 -52.78 72.93
C GLN A 157 32.70 -54.16 72.77
N LEU A 158 32.97 -54.60 71.54
CA LEU A 158 33.64 -55.87 71.25
C LEU A 158 35.05 -55.91 71.86
N LEU A 159 35.84 -54.85 71.68
CA LEU A 159 37.18 -54.73 72.27
C LEU A 159 37.12 -54.84 73.80
N SER A 160 36.14 -54.18 74.43
CA SER A 160 35.94 -54.25 75.89
C SER A 160 35.60 -55.67 76.36
N GLN A 161 34.79 -56.41 75.59
CA GLN A 161 34.44 -57.80 75.88
C GLN A 161 35.67 -58.70 75.76
N VAL A 162 36.48 -58.52 74.71
CA VAL A 162 37.74 -59.26 74.53
C VAL A 162 38.70 -58.97 75.68
N LYS A 163 38.91 -57.71 76.05
CA LYS A 163 39.76 -57.31 77.19
C LYS A 163 39.31 -57.95 78.51
N ARG A 164 38.00 -57.91 78.82
CA ARG A 164 37.44 -58.57 80.00
C ARG A 164 37.65 -60.09 79.94
N GLY A 165 37.50 -60.70 78.77
CA GLY A 165 37.76 -62.13 78.55
C GLY A 165 39.21 -62.52 78.84
N ILE A 166 40.18 -61.74 78.36
CA ILE A 166 41.61 -61.93 78.62
C ILE A 166 41.91 -61.83 80.13
N GLN A 167 41.47 -60.76 80.79
CA GLN A 167 41.68 -60.56 82.23
C GLN A 167 41.10 -61.71 83.08
N ALA A 168 39.94 -62.25 82.70
CA ALA A 168 39.33 -63.38 83.41
C ALA A 168 40.13 -64.69 83.27
N LEU A 169 40.87 -64.86 82.16
CA LEU A 169 41.76 -66.00 81.95
C LEU A 169 43.09 -65.82 82.70
N GLU A 170 43.66 -64.62 82.70
CA GLU A 170 44.89 -64.28 83.44
C GLU A 170 44.68 -64.47 84.95
N GLN A 171 43.61 -63.93 85.52
CA GLN A 171 43.29 -64.14 86.94
C GLN A 171 43.16 -65.63 87.28
N ARG A 172 42.56 -66.43 86.40
CA ARG A 172 42.42 -67.89 86.60
C ARG A 172 43.76 -68.63 86.58
N HIS A 173 44.76 -68.09 85.87
CA HIS A 173 46.12 -68.62 85.87
C HIS A 173 46.82 -68.34 87.20
N ASP A 174 46.65 -67.12 87.74
CA ASP A 174 47.25 -66.71 89.02
C ASP A 174 46.69 -67.48 90.24
N TRP A 175 45.44 -67.96 90.21
CA TRP A 175 44.89 -68.83 91.27
C TRP A 175 45.39 -70.29 91.22
N ARG A 176 46.07 -70.69 90.13
CA ARG A 176 46.51 -72.07 89.89
C ARG A 176 48.03 -72.27 89.99
N SER A 177 48.80 -71.19 90.19
CA SER A 177 50.23 -71.25 90.59
C SER A 177 50.35 -71.00 92.09
#